data_AF-A0A7V8ABR1-F1
#
_entry.id   AF-A0A7V8ABR1-F1
#
_cell.length_a   1.000
_cell.length_b   1.000
_cell.length_c   1.000
_cell.angle_alpha   90.00
_cell.angle_beta   90.00
_cell.angle_gamma   90.00
#
_symmetry.space_group_name_H-M   'P 1'
#
loop_
_entity.id
_entity.type
_entity.pdbx_description
1 polymer ?
#
loop_
_entity_poly.entity_id
_entity_poly.type
_entity_poly.pdbx_seq_one_letter_code
_entity_poly.pdbx_strand_id
1 'polypeptide(L)'
;MSLVRNTFVQASFTLLSRLFGYIRDRIISNYMGAGYIGDAFATAQMFPNLFRRILAEGAFSQAFVPIYAKATTERGKDGAEIMATEALSMLTLVSVIITIVAQIAMPWIMLLIHTGYKDDATAFNLAIILTQITMPLRANLHFPPPRQRF
;
A
#
# COMPACT_ATOMS: atom_id res chain seq x y z
N MET A 1 -4.14 33.71 -0.95
CA MET A 1 -2.78 33.19 -0.70
C MET A 1 -2.21 32.73 -2.05
N SER A 2 -0.99 33.12 -2.44
CA SER A 2 -0.49 32.86 -3.80
C SER A 2 -0.30 31.35 -4.05
N LEU A 3 -0.70 30.89 -5.24
CA LEU A 3 -0.59 29.49 -5.67
C LEU A 3 0.85 28.98 -5.49
N VAL A 4 1.84 29.81 -5.81
CA VAL A 4 3.27 29.56 -5.65
C VAL A 4 3.66 29.21 -4.21
N ARG A 5 3.10 29.92 -3.21
CA ARG A 5 3.39 29.63 -1.80
C ARG A 5 2.81 28.29 -1.38
N ASN A 6 1.58 27.96 -1.79
CA ASN A 6 0.95 26.69 -1.44
C ASN A 6 1.67 25.49 -2.09
N THR A 7 2.08 25.64 -3.36
CA THR A 7 2.89 24.62 -4.06
C THR A 7 4.24 24.43 -3.38
N PHE A 8 4.91 25.52 -2.98
CA PHE A 8 6.20 25.45 -2.28
C PHE A 8 6.09 24.76 -0.92
N VAL A 9 5.02 25.04 -0.16
CA VAL A 9 4.76 24.39 1.12
C VAL A 9 4.53 22.88 0.94
N GLN A 10 3.70 22.45 -0.02
CA GLN A 10 3.50 21.03 -0.31
C GLN A 10 4.79 20.32 -0.76
N ALA A 11 5.57 20.97 -1.63
CA ALA A 11 6.84 20.42 -2.10
C ALA A 11 7.82 20.25 -0.94
N SER A 12 7.90 21.23 -0.04
CA SER A 12 8.74 21.20 1.16
C SER A 12 8.35 20.04 2.08
N PHE A 13 7.06 19.89 2.38
CA PHE A 13 6.56 18.77 3.20
C PHE A 13 6.82 17.41 2.55
N THR A 14 6.71 17.33 1.22
CA THR A 14 7.00 16.10 0.47
C THR A 14 8.48 15.73 0.54
N LEU A 15 9.38 16.71 0.35
CA LEU A 15 10.83 16.51 0.46
C LEU A 15 11.23 16.09 1.87
N LEU A 16 10.68 16.75 2.89
CA LEU A 16 10.93 16.39 4.28
C LEU A 16 10.52 14.94 4.55
N SER A 17 9.31 14.56 4.10
CA SER A 17 8.78 13.19 4.29
C SER A 17 9.65 12.14 3.60
N ARG A 18 10.17 12.44 2.40
CA ARG A 18 11.12 11.58 1.69
C ARG A 18 12.46 11.47 2.41
N LEU A 19 12.96 12.57 2.96
CA LEU A 19 14.21 12.57 3.72
C LEU A 19 14.09 11.74 5.00
N PHE A 20 13.00 11.89 5.76
CA PHE A 20 12.73 11.04 6.92
C PHE A 20 12.58 9.56 6.54
N GLY A 21 11.90 9.26 5.44
CA GLY A 21 11.82 7.91 4.90
C GLY A 21 13.19 7.32 4.56
N TYR A 22 14.04 8.10 3.89
CA TYR A 22 15.42 7.69 3.58
C TYR A 22 16.27 7.47 4.84
N ILE A 23 16.18 8.37 5.83
CA ILE A 23 16.91 8.22 7.09
C ILE A 23 16.46 6.95 7.81
N ARG A 24 15.14 6.69 7.88
CA ARG A 24 14.59 5.45 8.44
C ARG A 24 15.19 4.23 7.74
N ASP A 25 15.18 4.22 6.41
CA ASP A 25 15.67 3.07 5.64
C ASP A 25 17.18 2.88 5.81
N ARG A 26 17.96 3.97 5.94
CA ARG A 26 19.40 3.90 6.27
C ARG A 26 19.67 3.37 7.67
N ILE A 27 18.86 3.78 8.67
CA ILE A 27 18.97 3.26 10.03
C ILE A 27 18.69 1.75 10.03
N ILE A 28 17.59 1.31 9.42
CA ILE A 28 17.22 -0.11 9.32
C ILE A 28 18.32 -0.90 8.61
N SER A 29 18.85 -0.39 7.48
CA SER A 29 19.95 -1.02 6.75
C SER A 29 21.24 -1.12 7.55
N ASN A 30 21.55 -0.14 8.41
CA ASN A 30 22.72 -0.20 9.29
C ASN A 30 22.56 -1.25 10.40
N TYR A 31 21.36 -1.41 10.96
CA TYR A 31 21.10 -2.41 12.01
C TYR A 31 20.95 -3.84 11.47
N MET A 32 20.33 -4.01 10.29
CA MET A 32 20.15 -5.31 9.65
C MET A 32 21.35 -5.74 8.80
N GLY A 33 22.20 -4.79 8.41
CA GLY A 33 23.32 -5.00 7.50
C GLY A 33 22.90 -5.17 6.03
N ALA A 34 23.88 -5.13 5.12
CA ALA A 34 23.69 -5.48 3.71
C ALA A 34 23.75 -7.01 3.53
N GLY A 35 22.75 -7.71 4.05
CA GLY A 35 22.66 -9.17 4.02
C GLY A 35 21.24 -9.66 3.82
N TYR A 36 21.08 -10.99 3.72
CA TYR A 36 19.82 -11.63 3.33
C TYR A 36 18.61 -11.27 4.23
N ILE A 37 18.86 -10.99 5.53
CA ILE A 37 17.82 -10.56 6.47
C ILE A 37 17.31 -9.15 6.16
N GLY A 38 18.21 -8.23 5.79
CA GLY A 38 17.85 -6.87 5.42
C GLY A 38 16.99 -6.82 4.15
N ASP A 39 17.34 -7.64 3.15
CA ASP A 39 16.56 -7.76 1.91
C ASP A 39 15.19 -8.40 2.14
N ALA A 40 15.11 -9.42 2.99
CA ALA A 40 13.86 -10.05 3.39
C ALA A 40 12.91 -9.04 4.04
N PHE A 41 13.44 -8.21 4.95
CA PHE A 41 12.66 -7.16 5.62
C PHE A 41 12.23 -6.06 4.65
N ALA A 42 13.14 -5.58 3.79
CA ALA A 42 12.82 -4.58 2.78
C ALA A 42 11.73 -5.07 1.83
N THR A 43 11.82 -6.32 1.37
CA THR A 43 10.83 -6.95 0.50
C THR A 43 9.48 -7.10 1.20
N ALA A 44 9.46 -7.53 2.47
CA ALA A 44 8.25 -7.63 3.26
C ALA A 44 7.51 -6.29 3.43
N GLN A 45 8.24 -5.16 3.46
CA GLN A 45 7.63 -3.83 3.49
C GLN A 45 7.23 -3.35 2.09
N MET A 46 8.05 -3.58 1.07
CA MET A 46 7.81 -3.08 -0.28
C MET A 46 6.66 -3.80 -0.98
N PHE A 47 6.61 -5.12 -0.87
CA PHE A 47 5.65 -5.97 -1.57
C PHE A 47 4.20 -5.55 -1.33
N PRO A 48 3.70 -5.46 -0.08
CA PRO A 48 2.33 -5.03 0.16
C PRO A 48 2.08 -3.56 -0.17
N ASN A 49 3.10 -2.71 -0.01
CA ASN A 49 3.00 -1.30 -0.40
C ASN A 49 2.80 -1.15 -1.92
N LEU A 50 3.40 -2.01 -2.73
CA LEU A 50 3.19 -2.01 -4.18
C LEU A 50 1.73 -2.30 -4.53
N PHE A 51 1.13 -3.33 -3.92
CA PHE A 51 -0.29 -3.65 -4.11
C PHE A 51 -1.20 -2.51 -3.66
N ARG A 52 -0.94 -1.92 -2.49
CA ARG A 52 -1.67 -0.76 -1.99
C ARG A 52 -1.60 0.41 -2.97
N ARG A 53 -0.43 0.66 -3.56
CA ARG A 53 -0.22 1.75 -4.52
C ARG A 53 -0.96 1.52 -5.83
N ILE A 54 -1.05 0.27 -6.29
CA ILE A 54 -1.73 -0.07 -7.55
C ILE A 54 -3.26 -0.08 -7.37
N LEU A 55 -3.75 -0.74 -6.32
CA LEU A 55 -5.17 -0.99 -6.10
C LEU A 55 -5.91 0.21 -5.52
N ALA A 56 -5.33 0.91 -4.54
CA ALA A 56 -6.01 1.97 -3.79
C ALA A 56 -5.60 3.38 -4.22
N GLU A 57 -4.30 3.67 -4.26
CA GLU A 57 -3.79 5.03 -4.54
C GLU A 57 -3.71 5.32 -6.05
N GLY A 58 -3.60 4.29 -6.90
CA GLY A 58 -3.33 4.41 -8.32
C GLY A 58 -4.58 4.53 -9.18
N ALA A 59 -4.84 3.50 -9.99
CA ALA A 59 -5.86 3.52 -11.04
C ALA A 59 -7.29 3.74 -10.49
N PHE A 60 -7.58 3.21 -9.29
CA PHE A 60 -8.89 3.38 -8.66
C PHE A 60 -9.19 4.84 -8.35
N SER A 61 -8.29 5.57 -7.67
CA SER A 61 -8.54 6.98 -7.32
C SER A 61 -8.72 7.86 -8.56
N GLN A 62 -7.91 7.63 -9.61
CA GLN A 62 -8.01 8.39 -10.87
C GLN A 62 -9.33 8.15 -11.61
N ALA A 63 -9.84 6.91 -11.60
CA ALA A 63 -11.12 6.59 -12.22
C ALA A 63 -12.32 6.97 -11.33
N PHE A 64 -12.19 6.83 -10.01
CA PHE A 64 -13.29 7.01 -9.06
C PHE A 64 -13.65 8.48 -8.85
N VAL A 65 -12.67 9.37 -8.68
CA VAL A 65 -12.91 10.82 -8.42
C VAL A 65 -13.82 11.47 -9.46
N PRO A 66 -13.60 11.35 -10.78
CA PRO A 66 -14.48 11.97 -11.78
C PRO A 66 -15.88 11.34 -11.79
N ILE A 67 -16.00 10.02 -11.56
CA ILE A 67 -17.31 9.35 -11.53
C ILE A 67 -18.10 9.78 -10.29
N TYR A 68 -17.45 9.86 -9.13
CA TYR A 68 -18.05 10.34 -7.89
C TYR A 68 -18.49 11.81 -8.00
N ALA A 69 -17.66 12.67 -8.61
CA ALA A 69 -18.01 14.07 -8.86
C ALA A 69 -19.27 14.18 -9.74
N LYS A 70 -19.34 13.39 -10.83
CA LYS A 70 -20.51 13.33 -11.71
C LYS A 70 -21.76 12.81 -10.98
N ALA A 71 -21.62 11.75 -10.19
CA ALA A 71 -22.71 11.19 -9.41
C ALA A 71 -23.26 12.18 -8.38
N THR A 72 -22.39 12.99 -7.76
CA THR A 72 -22.78 14.05 -6.82
C THR A 72 -23.62 15.13 -7.51
N THR A 73 -23.30 15.49 -8.75
CA THR A 73 -24.06 16.48 -9.52
C THR A 73 -25.39 15.93 -10.06
N GLU A 74 -25.41 14.68 -10.53
CA GLU A 74 -26.60 14.10 -11.19
C GLU A 74 -27.60 13.46 -10.21
N ARG A 75 -27.12 12.82 -9.14
CA ARG A 75 -27.93 11.99 -8.23
C ARG A 75 -28.02 12.53 -6.81
N GLY A 76 -27.45 13.72 -6.57
CA GLY A 76 -27.35 14.31 -5.25
C GLY A 76 -26.39 13.56 -4.33
N LYS A 77 -26.32 13.99 -3.06
CA LYS A 77 -25.38 13.44 -2.07
C LYS A 77 -25.66 11.97 -1.75
N ASP A 78 -26.93 11.60 -1.55
CA ASP A 78 -27.31 10.24 -1.17
C ASP A 78 -26.99 9.22 -2.28
N GLY A 79 -27.22 9.58 -3.54
CA GLY A 79 -26.87 8.73 -4.69
C GLY A 79 -25.35 8.55 -4.87
N ALA A 80 -24.57 9.58 -4.55
CA ALA A 80 -23.10 9.50 -4.57
C ALA A 80 -22.56 8.64 -3.41
N GLU A 81 -23.16 8.71 -2.22
CA GLU A 81 -22.79 7.87 -1.07
C GLU A 81 -23.02 6.38 -1.32
N ILE A 82 -24.15 6.02 -1.94
CA ILE A 82 -24.45 4.63 -2.31
C ILE A 82 -23.39 4.12 -3.30
N MET A 83 -23.10 4.90 -4.35
CA MET A 83 -22.08 4.55 -5.34
C MET A 83 -20.69 4.39 -4.71
N ALA A 84 -20.31 5.30 -3.79
CA ALA A 84 -19.05 5.19 -3.07
C ALA A 84 -18.99 3.93 -2.22
N THR A 85 -20.07 3.59 -1.52
CA THR A 85 -20.16 2.41 -0.66
C THR A 85 -20.04 1.13 -1.48
N GLU A 86 -20.71 1.05 -2.63
CA GLU A 86 -20.61 -0.09 -3.56
C GLU A 86 -19.19 -0.23 -4.11
N ALA A 87 -18.59 0.87 -4.57
CA ALA A 87 -17.23 0.87 -5.11
C ALA A 87 -16.19 0.45 -4.05
N LEU A 88 -16.30 0.96 -2.83
CA LEU A 88 -15.45 0.58 -1.70
C LEU A 88 -15.65 -0.87 -1.29
N SER A 89 -16.89 -1.37 -1.28
CA SER A 89 -17.19 -2.76 -0.97
C SER A 89 -16.57 -3.71 -1.99
N MET A 90 -16.68 -3.36 -3.29
CA MET A 90 -16.07 -4.14 -4.36
C MET A 90 -14.54 -4.10 -4.29
N LEU A 91 -13.96 -2.92 -4.06
CA LEU A 91 -12.51 -2.76 -3.89
C LEU A 91 -11.99 -3.61 -2.71
N THR A 92 -12.72 -3.60 -1.59
CA THR A 92 -12.38 -4.38 -0.40
C THR A 92 -12.45 -5.88 -0.70
N LEU A 93 -13.52 -6.34 -1.36
CA LEU A 93 -13.67 -7.75 -1.74
C LEU A 93 -12.52 -8.21 -2.64
N VAL A 94 -12.19 -7.44 -3.68
CA VAL A 94 -11.08 -7.74 -4.59
C VAL A 94 -9.74 -7.73 -3.84
N SER A 95 -9.51 -6.75 -2.97
CA SER A 95 -8.30 -6.67 -2.13
C SER A 95 -8.14 -7.89 -1.23
N VAL A 96 -9.22 -8.36 -0.60
CA VAL A 96 -9.22 -9.55 0.25
C VAL A 96 -8.88 -10.80 -0.57
N ILE A 97 -9.51 -10.98 -1.74
CA ILE A 97 -9.23 -12.11 -2.64
C ILE A 97 -7.76 -12.11 -3.06
N ILE A 98 -7.24 -10.96 -3.52
CA ILE A 98 -5.83 -10.82 -3.92
C ILE A 98 -4.91 -11.11 -2.74
N THR A 99 -5.25 -10.63 -1.53
CA THR A 99 -4.47 -10.89 -0.32
C THR A 99 -4.42 -12.39 -0.03
N ILE A 100 -5.54 -13.10 -0.06
CA ILE A 100 -5.59 -14.56 0.19
C ILE A 100 -4.77 -15.32 -0.86
N VAL A 101 -4.92 -14.97 -2.14
CA VAL A 101 -4.13 -15.59 -3.22
C VAL A 101 -2.65 -15.31 -3.02
N ALA A 102 -2.26 -14.08 -2.66
CA ALA A 102 -0.88 -13.73 -2.38
C ALA A 102 -0.32 -14.51 -1.20
N GLN A 103 -1.08 -14.69 -0.11
CA GLN A 103 -0.65 -15.47 1.08
C GLN A 103 -0.26 -16.90 0.72
N ILE A 104 -1.12 -17.57 -0.06
CA ILE A 104 -0.90 -18.93 -0.53
C ILE A 104 0.28 -18.95 -1.50
N ALA A 105 0.34 -17.95 -2.39
CA ALA A 105 1.35 -17.86 -3.42
C ALA A 105 2.75 -17.41 -2.95
N MET A 106 2.87 -16.88 -1.71
CA MET A 106 4.09 -16.26 -1.20
C MET A 106 5.36 -17.10 -1.36
N PRO A 107 5.37 -18.43 -1.09
CA PRO A 107 6.58 -19.22 -1.24
C PRO A 107 7.12 -19.23 -2.68
N TRP A 108 6.25 -19.31 -3.68
CA TRP A 108 6.65 -19.27 -5.09
C TRP A 108 7.03 -17.86 -5.53
N ILE A 109 6.33 -16.84 -5.04
CA ILE A 109 6.66 -15.43 -5.30
C ILE A 109 8.05 -15.10 -4.75
N MET A 110 8.35 -15.51 -3.51
CA MET A 110 9.66 -15.30 -2.92
C MET A 110 10.74 -16.09 -3.64
N LEU A 111 10.44 -17.30 -4.14
CA LEU A 111 11.40 -18.05 -4.95
C LEU A 111 11.80 -17.30 -6.22
N LEU A 112 10.87 -16.59 -6.87
CA LEU A 112 11.14 -15.77 -8.05
C LEU A 112 11.90 -14.47 -7.73
N ILE A 113 11.55 -13.80 -6.64
CA ILE A 113 12.18 -12.52 -6.24
C ILE A 113 13.59 -12.77 -5.67
N HIS A 114 13.75 -13.87 -4.95
CA HIS A 114 14.94 -14.21 -4.17
C HIS A 114 15.57 -15.53 -4.68
N THR A 115 15.69 -15.69 -6.00
CA THR A 115 16.28 -16.90 -6.63
C THR A 115 17.70 -17.22 -6.17
N GLY A 116 18.46 -16.21 -5.74
CA GLY A 116 19.83 -16.35 -5.20
C GLY A 116 19.93 -16.82 -3.75
N TYR A 117 18.82 -17.05 -3.04
CA TYR A 117 18.79 -17.29 -1.58
C TYR A 117 18.78 -18.77 -1.22
N LYS A 118 19.08 -19.67 -2.18
CA LYS A 118 19.09 -21.12 -1.97
C LYS A 118 20.04 -21.58 -0.85
N ASP A 119 21.08 -20.80 -0.56
CA ASP A 119 22.11 -21.17 0.40
C ASP A 119 21.79 -20.74 1.85
N ASP A 120 20.76 -19.91 2.09
CA ASP A 120 20.31 -19.55 3.44
C ASP A 120 18.79 -19.75 3.60
N ALA A 121 18.41 -20.98 3.94
CA ALA A 121 17.04 -21.38 4.22
C ALA A 121 16.37 -20.56 5.34
N THR A 122 17.16 -19.94 6.23
CA THR A 122 16.65 -19.13 7.34
C THR A 122 16.12 -17.80 6.84
N ALA A 123 16.89 -17.12 6.00
CA ALA A 123 16.49 -15.82 5.42
C ALA A 123 15.30 -15.95 4.48
N PHE A 124 15.23 -17.04 3.69
CA PHE A 124 14.12 -17.31 2.80
C PHE A 124 12.79 -17.52 3.56
N ASN A 125 12.81 -18.33 4.62
CA ASN A 125 11.63 -18.51 5.47
C ASN A 125 11.21 -17.21 6.17
N LEU A 126 12.19 -16.40 6.59
CA LEU A 126 11.93 -15.11 7.21
C LEU A 126 11.25 -14.14 6.22
N ALA A 127 11.69 -14.10 4.96
CA ALA A 127 11.07 -13.28 3.92
C ALA A 127 9.60 -13.66 3.68
N ILE A 128 9.31 -14.97 3.62
CA ILE A 128 7.94 -15.49 3.49
C ILE A 128 7.10 -15.04 4.68
N ILE A 129 7.52 -15.37 5.90
CA ILE A 129 6.74 -15.09 7.12
C ILE A 129 6.51 -13.59 7.30
N LEU A 130 7.56 -12.77 7.16
CA LEU A 130 7.45 -11.32 7.31
C LEU A 130 6.48 -10.72 6.28
N THR A 131 6.53 -11.19 5.04
CA THR A 131 5.64 -10.69 3.98
C THR A 131 4.21 -11.18 4.20
N GLN A 132 4.03 -12.44 4.62
CA GLN A 132 2.73 -12.99 4.99
C GLN A 132 2.09 -12.21 6.14
N ILE A 133 2.85 -11.82 7.16
CA ILE A 133 2.35 -11.01 8.28
C ILE A 133 2.03 -9.57 7.83
N THR A 134 2.89 -8.97 7.00
CA THR A 134 2.76 -7.54 6.64
C THR A 134 1.68 -7.30 5.59
N MET A 135 1.42 -8.28 4.71
CA MET A 135 0.46 -8.17 3.62
C MET A 135 -0.98 -7.85 4.04
N PRO A 136 -1.64 -8.64 4.92
CA PRO A 136 -3.04 -8.40 5.28
C PRO A 136 -3.21 -7.08 6.04
N LEU A 137 -2.20 -6.69 6.84
CA LEU A 137 -2.22 -5.44 7.59
C LEU A 137 -2.19 -4.22 6.67
N ARG A 138 -1.28 -4.19 5.68
CA ARG A 138 -1.09 -3.03 4.80
C ARG A 138 -2.05 -2.98 3.60
N ALA A 139 -2.56 -4.13 3.14
CA ALA A 139 -3.50 -4.18 2.02
C ALA A 139 -4.93 -3.75 2.44
N ASN A 140 -5.38 -4.12 3.64
CA ASN A 140 -6.78 -3.92 4.04
C ASN A 140 -7.03 -2.64 4.84
N LEU A 141 -6.01 -1.83 5.14
CA LEU A 141 -6.16 -0.62 5.96
C LEU A 141 -6.86 0.55 5.27
N HIS A 142 -7.52 0.33 4.13
CA HIS A 142 -8.36 1.32 3.45
C HIS A 142 -9.81 1.33 3.95
N PHE A 143 -10.09 0.73 5.12
CA PHE A 143 -11.39 0.90 5.79
C PHE A 143 -11.67 2.40 5.93
N PRO A 144 -12.68 2.96 5.21
CA PRO A 144 -13.18 4.26 5.59
C PRO A 144 -13.75 4.11 7.01
N PRO A 145 -13.53 5.10 7.90
CA PRO A 145 -14.15 5.05 9.21
C PRO A 145 -15.66 4.86 9.05
N PRO A 146 -16.29 3.97 9.83
CA PRO A 146 -17.74 3.91 9.87
C PRO A 146 -18.23 5.29 10.32
N ARG A 147 -18.99 5.95 9.46
CA ARG A 147 -19.84 7.13 9.71
C ARG A 147 -19.54 7.82 11.05
N GLN A 148 -18.72 8.87 11.03
CA GLN A 148 -19.01 9.97 11.95
C GLN A 148 -20.27 10.64 11.41
N ARG A 149 -21.42 10.14 11.87
CA ARG A 149 -22.63 10.96 11.94
C ARG A 149 -22.29 12.06 12.94
N PHE A 150 -22.45 13.31 12.49
CA PHE A 150 -22.27 14.58 13.19
C PHE A 150 -20.84 15.12 13.22
#